data_AF-A0A932Z6T2-F1
#
_entry.id   AF-A0A932Z6T2-F1
#
_cell.length_a   1.000
_cell.length_b   1.000
_cell.length_c   1.000
_cell.angle_alpha   90.00
_cell.angle_beta   90.00
_cell.angle_gamma   90.00
#
_symmetry.space_group_name_H-M   'P 1'
#
loop_
_entity.id
_entity.type
_entity.pdbx_description
1 polymer ?
#
loop_
_entity_poly.entity_id
_entity_poly.type
_entity_poly.pdbx_seq_one_letter_code
_entity_poly.pdbx_strand_id
1 'polypeptide(L)' 'MPWKVGRRSVSNTIIIITGFSGTGKSRVGRAVAQLLGWELVDTDEMVVRQAGKPIARIFQDEGEDAFRRMERQALE' A
#
# COMPACT_ATOMS: atom_id res chain seq x y z
N MET A 1 -19.36 17.98 -14.27
CA MET A 1 -19.10 18.92 -13.17
C MET A 1 -17.65 18.76 -12.70
N PRO A 2 -16.78 19.77 -12.78
CA PRO A 2 -15.44 19.66 -12.24
C PRO A 2 -15.49 19.87 -10.73
N TRP A 3 -14.89 18.95 -9.98
CA TRP A 3 -14.76 19.05 -8.52
C TRP A 3 -13.89 20.26 -8.18
N LYS A 4 -14.40 21.22 -7.40
CA LYS A 4 -13.57 22.29 -6.84
C LYS A 4 -12.71 21.71 -5.72
N VAL A 5 -11.47 21.35 -6.04
CA VAL A 5 -10.47 20.96 -5.04
C VAL A 5 -9.95 22.24 -4.36
N GLY A 6 -10.53 22.58 -3.21
CA GLY A 6 -9.97 23.61 -2.34
C GLY A 6 -8.60 23.16 -1.85
N ARG A 7 -7.55 23.97 -2.07
CA ARG A 7 -6.19 23.72 -1.59
C ARG A 7 -6.17 23.89 -0.06
N ARG A 8 -6.58 22.86 0.68
CA ARG A 8 -6.33 22.77 2.12
C ARG A 8 -4.84 22.50 2.31
N SER A 9 -4.21 23.18 3.26
CA SER A 9 -2.86 22.84 3.74
C SER A 9 -2.86 21.36 4.15
N VAL A 10 -2.11 20.52 3.43
CA VAL A 10 -2.01 19.09 3.72
C VAL A 10 -1.02 18.93 4.86
N SER A 11 -1.48 19.01 6.11
CA SER A 11 -0.70 18.54 7.24
C SER A 11 -0.93 17.03 7.39
N ASN A 12 0.13 16.22 7.19
CA ASN A 12 0.22 14.76 7.40
C ASN A 12 -1.03 13.95 7.01
N THR A 13 -1.40 13.93 5.73
CA THR A 13 -2.48 13.06 5.23
C THR A 13 -1.89 11.82 4.55
N ILE A 14 -2.32 10.63 4.96
CA ILE A 14 -2.00 9.36 4.29
C ILE A 14 -3.26 8.85 3.58
N ILE A 15 -3.12 8.42 2.33
CA ILE A 15 -4.21 7.81 1.54
C ILE A 15 -3.96 6.31 1.46
N ILE A 16 -4.92 5.52 1.93
CA ILE A 16 -4.87 4.04 1.85
C ILE A 16 -5.81 3.57 0.73
N ILE A 17 -5.28 2.75 -0.18
CA ILE A 17 -6.04 2.15 -1.28
C ILE A 17 -6.19 0.65 -0.99
N THR A 18 -7.42 0.22 -0.72
CA THR A 18 -7.76 -1.17 -0.36
C THR A 18 -8.64 -1.85 -1.40
N GLY A 19 -8.71 -3.18 -1.36
CA GLY A 19 -9.48 -4.03 -2.27
C GLY A 19 -8.76 -5.34 -2.62
N PHE A 20 -9.44 -6.26 -3.28
CA PHE A 20 -8.88 -7.57 -3.66
C PHE A 20 -7.69 -7.48 -4.61
N SER A 21 -6.83 -8.51 -4.62
CA SER A 21 -5.74 -8.63 -5.59
C SER A 21 -6.28 -8.60 -7.03
N GLY A 22 -5.52 -8.01 -7.96
CA GLY A 22 -5.92 -7.90 -9.37
C GLY A 22 -6.95 -6.83 -9.71
N THR A 23 -7.54 -6.12 -8.73
CA THR A 23 -8.56 -5.07 -8.98
C THR A 23 -7.99 -3.73 -9.49
N GLY A 24 -6.67 -3.63 -9.70
CA GLY A 24 -6.02 -2.44 -10.26
C GLY A 24 -5.57 -1.40 -9.23
N LYS A 25 -5.52 -1.72 -7.94
CA LYS A 25 -5.06 -0.82 -6.86
C LYS A 25 -3.73 -0.13 -7.16
N SER A 26 -2.71 -0.87 -7.60
CA SER A 26 -1.40 -0.30 -7.93
C SER A 26 -1.46 0.66 -9.12
N ARG A 27 -2.41 0.48 -10.05
CA ARG A 27 -2.63 1.42 -11.15
C ARG A 27 -3.25 2.71 -10.65
N VAL A 28 -4.29 2.63 -9.81
CA VAL A 28 -4.95 3.80 -9.21
C VAL A 28 -3.98 4.54 -8.28
N GLY A 29 -3.24 3.83 -7.43
CA GLY A 29 -2.25 4.42 -6.52
C GLY A 29 -1.18 5.22 -7.24
N ARG A 30 -0.63 4.70 -8.34
CA ARG A 30 0.33 5.45 -9.16
C ARG A 30 -0.26 6.74 -9.73
N ALA A 31 -1.50 6.68 -10.24
CA ALA A 31 -2.17 7.87 -10.77
C ALA A 31 -2.44 8.92 -9.68
N VAL A 32 -2.89 8.48 -8.50
CA VAL A 32 -3.14 9.38 -7.35
C VAL A 32 -1.83 10.01 -6.86
N ALA A 33 -0.77 9.21 -6.68
CA ALA A 33 0.55 9.68 -6.27
C ALA A 33 1.11 10.73 -7.24
N GLN A 34 1.01 10.49 -8.55
CA GLN A 34 1.42 11.45 -9.58
C GLN A 34 0.63 12.76 -9.53
N LEU A 35 -0.69 12.68 -9.35
CA LEU A 35 -1.55 13.88 -9.26
C LEU A 35 -1.24 14.73 -8.03
N LEU A 36 -0.83 14.11 -6.93
CA LEU A 36 -0.54 14.78 -5.67
C LEU A 36 0.95 15.15 -5.50
N GLY A 37 1.83 14.63 -6.36
CA GLY A 37 3.28 14.74 -6.19
C GLY A 37 3.80 13.97 -4.97
N TRP A 38 3.15 12.85 -4.62
CA TRP A 38 3.46 12.03 -3.46
C TRP A 38 4.22 10.77 -3.87
N GLU A 39 4.87 10.14 -2.89
CA GLU A 39 5.42 8.80 -3.04
C GLU A 39 4.31 7.75 -2.91
N LEU A 40 4.39 6.69 -3.70
CA LEU A 40 3.55 5.51 -3.56
C LEU A 40 4.33 4.44 -2.79
N VAL A 41 3.74 3.95 -1.70
CA VAL A 41 4.28 2.84 -0.92
C VAL A 41 3.44 1.60 -1.18
N ASP A 42 4.09 0.47 -1.44
CA ASP A 42 3.45 -0.85 -1.56
C ASP A 42 3.75 -1.68 -0.31
N THR A 43 2.70 -2.02 0.44
CA THR A 43 2.81 -2.81 1.68
C THR A 43 3.36 -4.21 1.43
N ASP A 44 3.07 -4.81 0.28
CA ASP A 44 3.57 -6.14 -0.07
C ASP A 44 5.10 -6.10 -0.25
N GLU A 45 5.63 -5.03 -0.86
CA GLU A 45 7.07 -4.82 -0.98
C GLU A 45 7.74 -4.61 0.38
N MET A 46 7.10 -3.86 1.28
CA MET A 46 7.62 -3.64 2.63
C MET A 46 7.73 -4.95 3.40
N VAL A 47 6.70 -5.80 3.34
CA VAL A 47 6.71 -7.12 3.96
C VAL A 47 7.84 -7.98 3.38
N VAL A 48 8.03 -8.01 2.06
CA VAL A 48 9.13 -8.77 1.44
C VAL A 48 10.51 -8.27 1.90
N ARG A 49 10.70 -6.94 1.96
CA ARG A 49 11.96 -6.35 2.41
C ARG A 49 12.24 -6.67 3.89
N GLN A 50 11.23 -6.61 4.74
CA GLN A 50 11.36 -6.92 6.17
C GLN A 50 11.57 -8.41 6.43
N ALA A 51 10.85 -9.29 5.72
CA ALA A 51 10.95 -10.74 5.86
C ALA A 51 12.20 -11.33 5.19
N GLY A 52 12.82 -10.61 4.24
CA GLY A 52 13.97 -11.08 3.48
C GLY A 52 13.67 -12.24 2.53
N LYS A 53 12.39 -12.53 2.26
CA LYS A 53 11.95 -13.63 1.39
C LYS A 53 10.65 -13.30 0.65
N PRO A 54 10.38 -13.95 -0.49
CA PRO A 54 9.15 -13.70 -1.26
C PRO A 54 7.90 -14.07 -0.48
N ILE A 55 6.78 -13.38 -0.74
CA ILE A 55 5.47 -13.67 -0.12
C ILE A 55 5.10 -15.15 -0.24
N ALA A 56 5.32 -15.77 -1.41
CA ALA A 56 5.04 -17.19 -1.60
C ALA A 56 5.79 -18.09 -0.60
N ARG A 57 7.02 -17.73 -0.20
CA ARG A 57 7.78 -18.45 0.84
C ARG A 57 7.23 -18.18 2.24
N ILE A 58 6.79 -16.96 2.53
CA ILE A 58 6.12 -16.64 3.80
C ILE A 58 4.87 -17.52 3.98
N PHE A 59 4.02 -17.60 2.95
CA PHE A 59 2.82 -18.45 2.98
C PHE A 59 3.17 -19.94 3.12
N GLN A 60 4.20 -20.42 2.43
CA GLN A 60 4.63 -21.83 2.49
C GLN A 60 5.23 -22.21 3.84
N ASP A 61 6.09 -21.35 4.41
CA ASP A 61 6.88 -21.67 5.60
C ASP A 61 6.14 -21.32 6.90
N GLU A 62 5.32 -20.25 6.90
CA GLU A 62 4.75 -19.65 8.11
C GLU A 62 3.23 -19.47 8.07
N GLY A 63 2.62 -19.64 6.89
CA GLY A 63 1.17 -19.52 6.68
C GLY A 63 0.65 -18.08 6.56
N GLU A 64 -0.65 -17.97 6.25
CA GLU A 64 -1.30 -16.67 6.04
C GLU A 64 -1.29 -15.78 7.29
N ASP A 65 -1.49 -16.35 8.48
CA ASP A 65 -1.52 -15.58 9.72
C ASP A 65 -0.21 -14.83 9.98
N ALA A 66 0.92 -15.43 9.62
CA ALA A 66 2.22 -14.76 9.72
C ALA A 66 2.31 -13.59 8.75
N PHE A 67 1.90 -13.80 7.50
CA PHE A 67 1.84 -12.73 6.51
C PHE A 67 0.95 -11.56 6.99
N ARG A 68 -0.24 -11.84 7.54
CA ARG A 68 -1.15 -10.80 8.08
C ARG A 68 -0.57 -10.03 9.26
N ARG A 69 0.25 -10.69 10.11
CA ARG A 69 0.97 -10.00 11.19
C ARG A 69 2.06 -9.09 10.63
N MET A 70 2.83 -9.54 9.65
CA MET A 70 3.86 -8.74 8.99
C MET A 70 3.26 -7.54 8.25
N GLU A 71 2.14 -7.74 7.54
CA GLU A 71 1.37 -6.68 6.86
C GLU A 71 0.96 -5.57 7.84
N ARG A 72 0.54 -5.94 9.06
CA ARG A 72 0.22 -4.99 10.13
C ARG A 72 1.45 -4.25 10.64
N GLN A 73 2.56 -4.96 10.88
CA GLN A 73 3.81 -4.35 11.35
C GLN A 73 4.41 -3.39 10.32
N ALA A 74 4.21 -3.63 9.03
CA ALA A 74 4.67 -2.74 7.97
C ALA A 74 3.91 -1.39 7.92
N LEU A 75 2.77 -1.27 8.60
CA LEU A 75 1.94 -0.06 8.64
C LEU A 75 2.11 0.78 9.93
N GLU A 76 2.90 0.30 10.88
CA GLU A 76 3.23 0.99 12.15
C GLU A 76 4.47 1.88 12.01
#